data_AF-A0A3L6JHL8-F1
#
_entry.id   AF-A0A3L6JHL8-F1
#
_cell.length_a   1.000
_cell.length_b   1.000
_cell.length_c   1.000
_cell.angle_alpha   90.00
_cell.angle_beta   90.00
_cell.angle_gamma   90.00
#
_symmetry.space_group_name_H-M   'P 1'
#
loop_
_entity.id
_entity.type
_entity.pdbx_description
1 polymer ?
#
loop_
_entity_poly.entity_id
_entity_poly.type
_entity_poly.pdbx_seq_one_letter_code
_entity_poly.pdbx_strand_id
1 'polypeptide(L)'
;MAISCDQSIDILVTTHMSSDDSERHKRRKLETETDAEEIKEIFGALNDAIPKLITGLIGSFYSPESASKMAEAIGGFYSKLKEQGIPDDLALEMTKKYVSALDFREIMTSVGSEARKKKRIPPEDFDAEEEDTE
;
A
#
# COMPACT_ATOMS: atom_id res chain seq x y z
N MET A 1 34.37 6.15 -65.76
CA MET A 1 32.99 6.58 -65.48
C MET A 1 32.20 5.34 -65.07
N ALA A 2 32.19 5.00 -63.78
CA ALA A 2 31.36 3.93 -63.19
C ALA A 2 31.53 3.93 -61.66
N ILE A 3 31.05 4.96 -60.97
CA ILE A 3 30.77 4.91 -59.53
C ILE A 3 29.41 5.58 -59.37
N SER A 4 28.33 4.90 -59.73
CA SER A 4 26.98 5.43 -59.49
C SER A 4 25.94 4.36 -59.79
N CYS A 5 25.78 3.40 -58.89
CA CYS A 5 24.49 2.73 -58.68
C CYS A 5 24.51 1.89 -57.40
N ASP A 6 25.66 1.33 -57.03
CA ASP A 6 25.76 0.38 -55.91
C ASP A 6 25.75 1.07 -54.53
N GLN A 7 26.54 2.15 -54.34
CA GLN A 7 26.58 2.89 -53.07
C GLN A 7 25.29 3.66 -52.73
N SER A 8 24.49 4.01 -53.75
CA SER A 8 23.22 4.72 -53.55
C SER A 8 22.12 3.80 -53.00
N ILE A 9 22.22 2.48 -53.26
CA ILE A 9 21.25 1.50 -52.76
C ILE A 9 21.57 1.16 -51.30
N ASP A 10 22.84 0.97 -50.94
CA ASP A 10 23.24 0.66 -49.56
C ASP A 10 22.90 1.77 -48.57
N ILE A 11 23.08 3.05 -48.94
CA ILE A 11 22.72 4.18 -48.08
C ILE A 11 21.20 4.27 -47.88
N LEU A 12 20.41 4.00 -48.93
CA LEU A 12 18.95 4.03 -48.89
C LEU A 12 18.37 2.87 -48.06
N VAL A 13 18.94 1.66 -48.20
CA VAL A 13 18.54 0.49 -47.40
C VAL A 13 18.95 0.66 -45.94
N THR A 14 20.13 1.23 -45.67
CA THR A 14 20.60 1.51 -44.30
C THR A 14 19.75 2.57 -43.60
N THR A 15 19.34 3.63 -44.31
CA THR A 15 18.42 4.66 -43.73
C THR A 15 16.99 4.14 -43.56
N HIS A 16 16.54 3.22 -44.41
CA HIS A 16 15.23 2.58 -44.27
C HIS A 16 15.20 1.50 -43.17
N MET A 17 16.34 0.83 -42.90
CA MET A 17 16.47 -0.15 -41.81
C MET A 17 16.75 0.49 -40.44
N SER A 18 17.46 1.62 -40.37
CA SER A 18 17.75 2.31 -39.10
C SER A 18 16.51 2.97 -38.46
N SER A 19 15.50 3.32 -39.26
CA SER A 19 14.26 3.93 -38.79
C SER A 19 13.28 2.90 -38.20
N ASP A 20 13.34 1.64 -38.63
CA ASP A 20 12.41 0.57 -38.22
C ASP A 20 12.73 0.01 -36.81
N ASP A 21 14.01 -0.09 -36.45
CA ASP A 21 14.44 -0.58 -35.12
C ASP A 21 14.11 0.39 -33.98
N SER A 22 14.17 1.71 -34.22
CA SER A 22 13.78 2.74 -33.25
C SER A 22 12.28 2.70 -32.93
N GLU A 23 11.45 2.50 -33.96
CA GLU A 23 9.99 2.37 -33.80
C GLU A 23 9.60 1.08 -33.07
N ARG A 24 10.30 -0.04 -33.30
CA ARG A 24 10.09 -1.30 -32.55
C ARG A 24 10.43 -1.19 -31.07
N HIS A 25 11.48 -0.44 -30.71
CA HIS A 25 11.82 -0.20 -29.31
C HIS A 25 10.82 0.72 -28.62
N LYS A 26 10.32 1.75 -29.34
CA LYS A 26 9.30 2.66 -28.82
C LYS A 26 7.96 1.95 -28.58
N ARG A 27 7.55 1.07 -29.49
CA ARG A 27 6.33 0.24 -29.35
C ARG A 27 6.41 -0.72 -28.16
N ARG A 28 7.53 -1.44 -28.00
CA ARG A 28 7.72 -2.35 -26.84
C ARG A 28 7.74 -1.60 -25.52
N LYS A 29 8.35 -0.40 -25.48
CA LYS A 29 8.35 0.43 -24.26
C LYS A 29 6.95 0.94 -23.92
N LEU A 30 6.18 1.38 -24.92
CA LEU A 30 4.77 1.75 -24.75
C LEU A 30 3.94 0.58 -24.22
N GLU A 31 4.06 -0.62 -24.80
CA GLU A 31 3.32 -1.81 -24.34
C GLU A 31 3.66 -2.18 -22.88
N THR A 32 4.94 -2.13 -22.49
CA THR A 32 5.32 -2.39 -21.09
C THR A 32 4.88 -1.31 -20.12
N GLU A 33 4.80 -0.05 -20.57
CA GLU A 33 4.30 1.07 -19.77
C GLU A 33 2.78 0.95 -19.56
N THR A 34 2.03 0.55 -20.59
CA THR A 34 0.58 0.32 -20.48
C THR A 34 0.25 -0.87 -19.58
N ASP A 35 0.99 -1.97 -19.65
CA ASP A 35 0.79 -3.13 -18.75
C ASP A 35 1.01 -2.76 -17.28
N ALA A 36 2.02 -1.92 -17.00
CA ALA A 36 2.29 -1.45 -15.65
C ALA A 36 1.21 -0.48 -15.13
N GLU A 37 0.65 0.36 -16.00
CA GLU A 37 -0.46 1.26 -15.68
C GLU A 37 -1.74 0.48 -15.36
N GLU A 38 -2.09 -0.54 -16.14
CA GLU A 38 -3.25 -1.39 -15.89
C GLU A 38 -3.14 -2.15 -14.55
N ILE A 39 -1.96 -2.72 -14.25
CA ILE A 39 -1.73 -3.39 -12.96
C ILE A 39 -1.87 -2.39 -11.81
N LYS A 40 -1.37 -1.16 -11.98
CA LYS A 40 -1.47 -0.09 -10.98
C LYS A 40 -2.92 0.34 -10.74
N GLU A 41 -3.75 0.38 -11.77
CA GLU A 41 -5.19 0.66 -11.63
C GLU A 41 -5.91 -0.45 -10.88
N ILE A 42 -5.64 -1.72 -11.20
CA ILE A 42 -6.21 -2.88 -10.49
C ILE A 42 -5.79 -2.87 -9.02
N PHE A 43 -4.50 -2.65 -8.75
CA PHE A 43 -3.99 -2.54 -7.38
C PHE A 43 -4.56 -1.33 -6.64
N GLY A 44 -4.78 -0.21 -7.33
CA GLY A 44 -5.45 0.96 -6.78
C GLY A 44 -6.89 0.65 -6.34
N ALA A 45 -7.67 0.04 -7.23
CA ALA A 45 -9.04 -0.38 -6.92
C ALA A 45 -9.09 -1.40 -5.75
N LEU A 46 -8.14 -2.33 -5.70
CA LEU A 46 -8.04 -3.31 -4.64
C LEU A 46 -7.63 -2.68 -3.30
N ASN A 47 -6.67 -1.76 -3.32
CA ASN A 47 -6.22 -1.01 -2.16
C ASN A 47 -7.32 -0.13 -1.57
N ASP A 48 -8.28 0.33 -2.37
CA ASP A 48 -9.46 1.05 -1.87
C ASP A 48 -10.54 0.12 -1.31
N ALA A 49 -10.68 -1.10 -1.85
CA ALA A 49 -11.71 -2.05 -1.46
C ALA A 49 -11.36 -2.78 -0.15
N ILE A 50 -10.11 -3.24 0.01
CA ILE A 50 -9.68 -4.03 1.17
C ILE A 50 -9.91 -3.29 2.50
N PRO A 51 -9.49 -2.02 2.68
CA PRO A 51 -9.71 -1.28 3.92
C PRO A 51 -11.20 -1.06 4.22
N LYS A 52 -12.02 -0.83 3.19
CA LYS A 52 -13.48 -0.65 3.34
C LYS A 52 -14.16 -1.93 3.86
N LEU A 53 -13.71 -3.09 3.38
CA LEU A 53 -14.21 -4.38 3.86
C LEU A 53 -13.79 -4.65 5.31
N ILE A 54 -12.51 -4.43 5.63
CA ILE A 54 -11.99 -4.61 7.00
C ILE A 54 -12.71 -3.67 7.97
N THR A 55 -12.85 -2.39 7.63
CA THR A 55 -13.54 -1.41 8.48
C THR A 55 -15.03 -1.72 8.64
N GLY A 56 -15.70 -2.20 7.59
CA GLY A 56 -17.10 -2.65 7.66
C GLY A 56 -17.29 -3.87 8.56
N LEU A 57 -16.42 -4.89 8.44
CA LEU A 57 -16.46 -6.09 9.28
C LEU A 57 -16.16 -5.77 10.74
N ILE A 58 -15.13 -4.96 11.00
CA ILE A 58 -14.79 -4.48 12.35
C ILE A 58 -15.99 -3.69 12.93
N GLY A 59 -16.60 -2.78 12.17
CA GLY A 59 -17.78 -2.04 12.63
C GLY A 59 -18.96 -2.94 13.01
N SER A 60 -19.18 -4.03 12.26
CA SER A 60 -20.19 -5.04 12.60
C SER A 60 -19.81 -5.86 13.84
N PHE A 61 -18.53 -6.20 14.00
CA PHE A 61 -18.03 -6.99 15.12
C PHE A 61 -17.93 -6.20 16.43
N TYR A 62 -17.77 -4.87 16.37
CA TYR A 62 -17.81 -3.95 17.52
C TYR A 62 -19.19 -3.32 17.76
N SER A 63 -20.25 -3.87 17.15
CA SER A 63 -21.61 -3.45 17.48
C SER A 63 -21.90 -3.65 18.98
N PRO A 64 -22.78 -2.85 19.62
CA PRO A 64 -23.13 -3.02 21.03
C PRO A 64 -23.61 -4.45 21.36
N GLU A 65 -24.31 -5.09 20.42
CA GLU A 65 -24.78 -6.46 20.56
C GLU A 65 -23.61 -7.46 20.57
N SER A 66 -22.68 -7.31 19.63
CA SER A 66 -21.48 -8.17 19.55
C SER A 66 -20.57 -8.00 20.76
N ALA A 67 -20.39 -6.76 21.23
CA ALA A 67 -19.63 -6.45 22.44
C ALA A 67 -20.26 -7.10 23.69
N SER A 68 -21.59 -7.08 23.81
CA SER A 68 -22.32 -7.76 24.89
C SER A 68 -22.09 -9.27 24.88
N LYS A 69 -22.26 -9.92 23.72
CA LYS A 69 -22.02 -11.36 23.57
C LYS A 69 -20.57 -11.75 23.88
N MET A 70 -19.62 -10.91 23.48
CA MET A 70 -18.21 -11.12 23.80
C MET A 70 -17.95 -10.99 25.31
N ALA A 71 -18.51 -9.97 25.97
CA ALA A 71 -18.39 -9.80 27.42
C ALA A 71 -18.98 -10.98 28.20
N GLU A 72 -20.15 -11.49 27.77
CA GLU A 72 -20.76 -12.70 28.32
C GLU A 72 -19.86 -13.93 28.16
N ALA A 73 -19.27 -14.12 26.99
CA ALA A 73 -18.35 -15.23 26.73
C ALA A 73 -17.09 -15.15 27.58
N ILE A 74 -16.50 -13.96 27.73
CA ILE A 74 -15.32 -13.72 28.57
C ILE A 74 -15.65 -13.99 30.05
N GLY A 75 -16.78 -13.49 30.54
CA GLY A 75 -17.24 -13.75 31.90
C GLY A 75 -17.50 -15.23 32.16
N GLY A 76 -18.16 -15.90 31.21
CA GLY A 76 -18.40 -17.35 31.26
C GLY A 76 -17.12 -18.17 31.25
N PHE A 77 -16.12 -17.77 30.46
CA PHE A 77 -14.79 -18.39 30.45
C PHE A 77 -14.13 -18.29 31.83
N TYR A 78 -14.04 -17.08 32.39
CA TYR A 78 -13.48 -16.85 33.72
C TYR A 78 -14.21 -17.66 34.82
N SER A 79 -15.54 -17.65 34.82
CA SER A 79 -16.34 -18.43 35.78
C SER A 79 -16.04 -19.92 35.68
N LYS A 80 -15.98 -20.47 34.46
CA LYS A 80 -15.63 -21.88 34.24
C LYS A 80 -14.22 -22.22 34.71
N LEU A 81 -13.24 -21.33 34.52
CA LEU A 81 -11.89 -21.56 35.04
C LEU A 81 -11.93 -21.72 36.57
N LYS A 82 -12.68 -20.86 37.27
CA LYS A 82 -12.85 -20.96 38.73
C LYS A 82 -13.56 -22.24 39.15
N GLU A 83 -14.61 -22.63 38.43
CA GLU A 83 -15.34 -23.89 38.67
C GLU A 83 -14.45 -25.13 38.52
N GLN A 84 -13.47 -25.09 37.61
CA GLN A 84 -12.47 -26.15 37.43
C GLN A 84 -11.36 -26.15 38.50
N GLY A 85 -11.48 -25.30 39.53
CA GLY A 85 -10.52 -25.22 40.63
C GLY A 85 -9.30 -24.36 40.34
N ILE A 86 -9.33 -23.57 39.26
CA ILE A 86 -8.24 -22.63 38.96
C ILE A 86 -8.34 -21.44 39.93
N PRO A 87 -7.26 -21.09 40.63
CA PRO A 87 -7.26 -19.97 41.58
C PRO A 87 -7.57 -18.65 40.86
N ASP A 88 -8.18 -17.73 41.61
CA ASP A 88 -8.79 -16.52 41.07
C ASP A 88 -7.82 -15.65 40.25
N ASP A 89 -6.63 -15.44 40.80
CA ASP A 89 -5.58 -14.64 40.17
C ASP A 89 -5.13 -15.22 38.83
N LEU A 90 -4.98 -16.55 38.77
CA LEU A 90 -4.56 -17.26 37.57
C LEU A 90 -5.67 -17.31 36.53
N ALA A 91 -6.92 -17.53 36.95
CA ALA A 91 -8.08 -17.49 36.07
C ALA A 91 -8.25 -16.11 35.43
N LEU A 92 -8.07 -15.05 36.23
CA LEU A 92 -8.10 -13.67 35.77
C LEU A 92 -6.93 -13.39 34.81
N GLU A 93 -5.72 -13.86 35.11
CA GLU A 93 -4.56 -13.71 34.23
C GLU A 93 -4.79 -14.39 32.86
N MET A 94 -5.27 -15.63 32.84
CA MET A 94 -5.56 -16.36 31.60
C MET A 94 -6.65 -15.67 30.78
N THR A 95 -7.68 -15.16 31.46
CA THR A 95 -8.76 -14.40 30.80
C THR A 95 -8.22 -13.09 30.22
N LYS A 96 -7.40 -12.34 30.96
CA LYS A 96 -6.76 -11.11 30.46
C LYS A 96 -5.91 -11.39 29.23
N LYS A 97 -5.06 -12.43 29.26
CA LYS A 97 -4.24 -12.83 28.10
C LYS A 97 -5.10 -13.19 26.88
N TYR A 98 -6.20 -13.91 27.10
CA TYR A 98 -7.15 -14.25 26.04
C TYR A 98 -7.80 -13.01 25.43
N VAL A 99 -8.29 -12.08 26.24
CA VAL A 99 -8.90 -10.83 25.77
C VAL A 99 -7.89 -9.94 25.05
N SER A 100 -6.67 -9.82 25.57
CA SER A 100 -5.60 -9.05 24.91
C SER A 100 -5.27 -9.58 23.52
N ALA A 101 -5.30 -10.90 23.31
CA ALA A 101 -5.08 -11.49 21.99
C ALA A 101 -6.22 -11.19 20.98
N LEU A 102 -7.41 -10.81 21.47
CA LEU A 102 -8.56 -10.43 20.66
C LEU A 102 -8.65 -8.93 20.40
N ASP A 103 -7.73 -8.12 20.95
CA ASP A 103 -7.75 -6.67 20.74
C ASP A 103 -7.20 -6.31 19.35
N PHE A 104 -8.05 -6.39 18.34
CA PHE A 104 -7.74 -6.00 16.96
C PHE A 104 -7.46 -4.49 16.81
N ARG A 105 -7.72 -3.68 17.85
CA ARG A 105 -7.48 -2.24 17.82
C ARG A 105 -6.01 -1.91 17.64
N GLU A 106 -5.10 -2.68 18.24
CA GLU A 106 -3.65 -2.47 18.14
C GLU A 106 -3.13 -2.70 16.70
N ILE A 107 -3.69 -3.68 16.01
CA ILE A 107 -3.39 -3.97 14.60
C ILE A 107 -3.92 -2.84 13.70
N MET A 108 -5.14 -2.36 13.99
CA MET A 108 -5.78 -1.30 13.22
C MET A 108 -5.09 0.06 13.39
N THR A 109 -4.62 0.40 14.60
CA THR A 109 -3.86 1.63 14.85
C THR A 109 -2.48 1.60 14.19
N SER A 110 -1.86 0.43 14.10
CA SER A 110 -0.57 0.24 13.43
C SER A 110 -0.68 0.41 11.91
N VAL A 111 -1.77 -0.07 11.30
CA VAL A 111 -2.04 0.09 9.85
C VAL A 111 -2.44 1.52 9.46
N GLY A 112 -3.14 2.25 10.34
CA GLY A 112 -3.66 3.58 10.02
C GLY A 112 -2.71 4.76 10.28
N SER A 113 -1.60 4.56 11.01
CA SER A 113 -0.80 5.67 11.55
C SER A 113 0.42 6.09 10.73
N GLU A 114 0.84 5.33 9.72
CA GLU A 114 1.96 5.73 8.83
C GLU A 114 1.57 6.73 7.73
N ALA A 115 0.28 6.89 7.40
CA ALA A 115 -0.15 7.79 6.33
C ALA A 115 -0.26 9.28 6.72
N ARG A 116 -0.05 9.65 8.01
CA ARG A 116 -0.25 11.03 8.51
C ARG A 116 1.02 11.83 8.84
N LYS A 117 2.23 11.30 8.60
CA LYS A 117 3.50 12.00 8.82
C LYS A 117 4.24 12.40 7.53
N LYS A 118 3.55 12.93 6.50
CA LYS A 118 4.24 13.75 5.49
C LYS A 118 4.38 15.17 6.04
N LYS A 119 5.53 15.42 6.67
CA LYS A 119 6.05 16.74 7.07
C LYS A 119 5.76 17.75 5.95
N ARG A 120 5.07 18.83 6.32
CA ARG A 120 5.13 20.13 5.63
C ARG A 120 6.61 20.45 5.39
N ILE A 121 7.01 20.58 4.13
CA ILE A 121 8.27 21.21 3.74
C ILE A 121 8.04 22.71 3.99
N PRO A 122 8.77 23.37 4.89
CA PRO A 122 8.75 24.84 4.98
C PRO A 122 9.23 25.42 3.65
N PRO A 123 8.66 26.52 3.16
CA PRO A 123 9.21 27.20 1.99
C PRO A 123 10.67 27.59 2.30
N GLU A 124 11.58 27.25 1.38
CA GLU A 124 12.97 27.69 1.43
C GLU A 124 13.00 29.19 1.19
N ASP A 125 13.51 29.93 2.18
CA ASP A 125 13.80 31.35 2.07
C ASP A 125 14.94 31.53 1.05
N PHE A 126 14.62 32.04 -0.13
CA PHE A 126 15.60 32.58 -1.09
C PHE A 126 15.86 34.04 -0.74
N ASP A 127 16.67 34.28 0.28
CA ASP A 127 17.29 35.58 0.53
C ASP A 127 18.80 35.43 0.38
N ALA A 128 19.32 35.86 -0.77
CA ALA A 128 20.71 36.23 -0.94
C ALA A 128 20.75 37.50 -1.78
N GLU A 129 20.45 38.60 -1.09
CA GLU A 129 20.95 39.94 -1.36
C GLU A 129 22.47 39.88 -1.65
N GLU A 130 22.88 40.29 -2.85
CA GLU A 130 24.16 40.98 -3.04
C GLU A 130 23.91 42.12 -4.03
N GLU A 131 23.38 43.23 -3.49
CA GLU A 131 23.54 44.56 -4.06
C GLU A 131 24.74 45.20 -3.35
N ASP A 132 25.92 45.18 -3.98
CA ASP A 132 26.96 46.17 -3.70
C ASP A 132 27.12 47.04 -4.94
N THR A 133 26.68 48.29 -4.75
CA THR A 133 26.74 49.41 -5.67
C THR A 133 28.12 50.04 -5.61
N GLU A 134 28.65 50.45 -6.77
CA GLU A 134 29.84 51.31 -6.90
C GLU A 134 29.44 52.79 -6.96
#